data_AF-A0AAE9J8G4-F1
#
_entry.id   AF-A0AAE9J8G4-F1
#
_cell.length_a   1.000
_cell.length_b   1.000
_cell.length_c   1.000
_cell.angle_alpha   90.00
_cell.angle_beta   90.00
_cell.angle_gamma   90.00
#
_symmetry.space_group_name_H-M   'P 1'
#
loop_
_entity.id
_entity.type
_entity.pdbx_description
1 polymer ?
#
loop_
_entity_poly.entity_id
_entity_poly.type
_entity_poly.pdbx_seq_one_letter_code
_entity_poly.pdbx_strand_id
1 'polypeptide(L)'
;MQKKSSMQKLLARIAPQAIIVFTLTAFMIIGAVVFRKIDPVLAEQSFYEVIFFEFITISTIGYGNQYPQTTKSRIFSIFFSIIGIPLLVVTLGNFGKYLTKFYWKAKGCLSSQKTDSELVNDKDMPGFVIALLYFLTFAIGFLFIQHSGEAYSIDDCYFSFISFATVGFGDKVPEIDTFERFSKVTTYLLWGTILNIILISYMNSWFNTIFARQPYRGRDVEVLIGGQCITVSEITSLVAQQFHASPHQVRSILHDIDYIMDEMQTHDSDENLEGLVQ
;
A
#
# COMPACT_ATOMS: atom_id res chain seq x y z
N MET A 1 13.27 -21.93 -25.20
CA MET A 1 12.88 -20.98 -24.12
C MET A 1 12.81 -21.72 -22.79
N GLN A 2 13.71 -21.45 -21.86
CA GLN A 2 13.86 -22.21 -20.60
C GLN A 2 12.73 -21.83 -19.62
N LYS A 3 11.90 -22.80 -19.23
CA LYS A 3 10.79 -22.64 -18.28
C LYS A 3 11.38 -22.27 -16.89
N LYS A 4 11.50 -20.96 -16.60
CA LYS A 4 11.94 -20.47 -15.26
C LYS A 4 11.16 -21.23 -14.18
N SER A 5 11.88 -21.84 -13.23
CA SER A 5 11.26 -22.65 -12.18
C SER A 5 10.28 -21.79 -11.37
N SER A 6 9.24 -22.40 -10.81
CA SER A 6 8.24 -21.70 -9.99
C SER A 6 8.90 -20.85 -8.88
N MET A 7 10.02 -21.34 -8.34
CA MET A 7 10.86 -20.67 -7.36
C MET A 7 11.54 -19.40 -7.89
N GLN A 8 12.05 -19.40 -9.14
CA GLN A 8 12.66 -18.21 -9.75
C GLN A 8 11.62 -17.10 -10.01
N LYS A 9 10.39 -17.46 -10.36
CA LYS A 9 9.29 -16.49 -10.54
C LYS A 9 8.84 -15.90 -9.20
N LEU A 10 8.81 -16.71 -8.14
CA LEU A 10 8.49 -16.25 -6.79
C LEU A 10 9.59 -15.32 -6.23
N LEU A 11 10.86 -15.71 -6.38
CA LEU A 11 12.01 -14.90 -5.96
C LEU A 11 12.03 -13.55 -6.67
N ALA A 12 11.80 -13.51 -7.99
CA ALA A 12 11.75 -12.26 -8.75
C ALA A 12 10.62 -11.31 -8.29
N ARG A 13 9.52 -11.84 -7.72
CA ARG A 13 8.40 -11.04 -7.18
C ARG A 13 8.67 -10.50 -5.78
N ILE A 14 9.40 -11.24 -4.95
CA ILE A 14 9.68 -10.88 -3.55
C ILE A 14 10.97 -10.04 -3.43
N ALA A 15 11.95 -10.25 -4.33
CA ALA A 15 13.24 -9.59 -4.31
C ALA A 15 13.20 -8.06 -4.14
N PRO A 16 12.41 -7.28 -4.92
CA PRO A 16 12.41 -5.81 -4.76
C PRO A 16 11.95 -5.38 -3.36
N GLN A 17 11.07 -6.15 -2.75
CA GLN A 17 10.50 -5.85 -1.43
C GLN A 17 11.46 -6.21 -0.32
N ALA A 18 12.13 -7.36 -0.45
CA ALA A 18 13.22 -7.74 0.46
C ALA A 18 14.36 -6.71 0.43
N ILE A 19 14.70 -6.17 -0.75
CA ILE A 19 15.70 -5.11 -0.88
C ILE A 19 15.27 -3.85 -0.13
N ILE A 20 14.05 -3.37 -0.33
CA ILE A 20 13.54 -2.16 0.34
C ILE A 20 13.55 -2.35 1.87
N VAL A 21 13.06 -3.48 2.38
CA VAL A 21 13.04 -3.79 3.82
C VAL A 21 14.46 -3.88 4.38
N PHE A 22 15.39 -4.51 3.65
CA PHE A 22 16.79 -4.57 4.04
C PHE A 22 17.41 -3.16 4.09
N THR A 23 17.18 -2.33 3.07
CA THR A 23 17.64 -0.94 3.03
C THR A 23 17.09 -0.13 4.19
N LEU A 24 15.79 -0.23 4.49
CA LEU A 24 15.18 0.44 5.64
C LEU A 24 15.79 -0.02 6.96
N THR A 25 16.00 -1.33 7.12
CA THR A 25 16.59 -1.89 8.34
C THR A 25 18.04 -1.40 8.52
N ALA A 26 18.85 -1.41 7.47
CA ALA A 26 20.20 -0.89 7.51
C ALA A 26 20.22 0.62 7.79
N PHE A 27 19.30 1.38 7.19
CA PHE A 27 19.14 2.82 7.40
C PHE A 27 18.86 3.14 8.88
N MET A 28 17.94 2.42 9.51
CA MET A 28 17.63 2.55 10.95
C MET A 28 18.84 2.19 11.83
N ILE A 29 19.53 1.09 11.56
CA ILE A 29 20.71 0.70 12.33
C ILE A 29 21.82 1.77 12.26
N ILE A 30 22.07 2.31 11.07
CA ILE A 30 23.05 3.37 10.86
C ILE A 30 22.62 4.65 11.59
N GLY A 31 21.35 5.03 11.46
CA GLY A 31 20.77 6.16 12.16
C GLY A 31 20.97 6.06 13.67
N ALA A 32 20.64 4.91 14.27
CA ALA A 32 20.71 4.71 15.71
C ALA A 32 22.16 4.85 16.22
N VAL A 33 23.13 4.31 15.48
CA VAL A 33 24.56 4.47 15.79
C VAL A 33 24.98 5.94 15.71
N VAL A 34 24.48 6.70 14.74
CA VAL A 34 24.81 8.11 14.57
C VAL A 34 24.17 8.95 15.67
N PHE A 35 22.86 8.80 15.95
CA PHE A 35 22.16 9.54 17.00
C PHE A 35 22.80 9.36 18.37
N ARG A 36 23.16 8.13 18.74
CA ARG A 36 23.87 7.85 20.01
C ARG A 36 25.25 8.50 20.10
N LYS A 37 25.89 8.82 18.98
CA LYS A 37 27.21 9.50 18.97
C LYS A 37 27.10 11.01 19.04
N ILE A 38 26.04 11.60 18.47
CA ILE A 38 25.93 13.05 18.28
C ILE A 38 24.97 13.73 19.26
N ASP A 39 24.14 12.95 19.97
CA ASP A 39 23.18 13.45 20.96
C ASP A 39 23.44 12.80 22.33
N PRO A 40 23.75 13.59 23.37
CA PRO A 40 24.07 13.07 24.69
C PRO A 40 22.87 12.41 25.38
N VAL A 41 21.64 12.89 25.12
CA VAL A 41 20.44 12.31 25.76
C VAL A 41 20.09 10.97 25.12
N LEU A 42 20.19 10.86 23.80
CA LEU A 42 19.97 9.59 23.10
C LEU A 42 21.12 8.58 23.34
N ALA A 43 22.32 9.05 23.72
CA ALA A 43 23.44 8.18 24.06
C ALA A 43 23.17 7.34 25.32
N GLU A 44 22.45 7.92 26.28
CA GLU A 44 22.05 7.29 27.56
C GLU A 44 20.94 6.24 27.39
N GLN A 45 20.13 6.36 26.33
CA GLN A 45 19.07 5.41 26.03
C GLN A 45 19.63 4.08 25.50
N SER A 46 18.84 3.02 25.65
CA SER A 46 19.18 1.71 25.09
C SER A 46 19.09 1.72 23.55
N PHE A 47 19.75 0.77 22.89
CA PHE A 47 19.77 0.74 21.42
C PHE A 47 18.38 0.58 20.80
N TYR A 48 17.49 -0.20 21.41
CA TYR A 48 16.13 -0.39 20.92
C TYR A 48 15.22 0.81 21.21
N GLU A 49 15.45 1.56 22.30
CA GLU A 49 14.78 2.83 22.54
C GLU A 49 15.12 3.87 21.47
N VAL A 50 16.38 3.93 21.04
CA VAL A 50 16.78 4.84 19.94
C VAL A 50 16.15 4.42 18.62
N ILE A 51 16.11 3.12 18.31
CA ILE A 51 15.39 2.61 17.13
C ILE A 51 13.89 2.93 17.22
N PHE A 52 13.29 2.85 18.42
CA PHE A 52 11.90 3.25 18.62
C PHE A 52 11.68 4.73 18.35
N PHE A 53 12.55 5.60 18.88
CA PHE A 53 12.57 7.03 18.62
C PHE A 53 12.65 7.32 17.11
N GLU A 54 13.55 6.64 16.40
CA GLU A 54 13.64 6.78 14.94
C GLU A 54 12.36 6.32 14.26
N PHE A 55 11.81 5.18 14.68
CA PHE A 55 10.61 4.60 14.09
C PHE A 55 9.42 5.55 14.24
N ILE A 56 9.17 6.08 15.44
CA ILE A 56 8.08 7.06 15.67
C ILE A 56 8.32 8.36 14.90
N THR A 57 9.57 8.72 14.62
CA THR A 57 9.93 9.90 13.83
C THR A 57 9.60 9.68 12.35
N ILE A 58 10.07 8.58 11.74
CA ILE A 58 9.85 8.32 10.31
C ILE A 58 8.44 7.80 9.98
N SER A 59 7.72 7.26 10.97
CA SER A 59 6.29 6.93 10.89
C SER A 59 5.38 8.12 11.16
N THR A 60 5.96 9.30 11.40
CA THR A 60 5.26 10.55 11.66
C THR A 60 4.28 10.50 12.85
N ILE A 61 4.49 9.57 13.79
CA ILE A 61 3.75 9.53 15.06
C ILE A 61 4.28 10.64 15.98
N GLY A 62 5.60 10.68 16.18
CA GLY A 62 6.29 11.79 16.83
C GLY A 62 5.76 12.24 18.20
N TYR A 63 5.73 11.35 19.20
CA TYR A 63 5.27 11.69 20.56
C TYR A 63 5.95 12.92 21.20
N GLY A 64 7.16 13.28 20.78
CA GLY A 64 7.82 14.50 21.26
C GLY A 64 8.32 14.45 22.72
N ASN A 65 8.16 13.32 23.42
CA ASN A 65 8.75 13.09 24.74
C ASN A 65 10.29 12.95 24.69
N GLN A 66 10.82 12.46 23.57
CA GLN A 66 12.23 12.45 23.23
C GLN A 66 12.45 13.22 21.94
N TYR A 67 13.45 14.09 21.91
CA TYR A 67 13.77 14.91 20.74
C TYR A 67 15.25 15.28 20.69
N PRO A 68 15.82 15.54 19.49
CA PRO A 68 17.22 15.91 19.34
C PRO A 68 17.56 17.24 20.06
N GLN A 69 18.51 17.19 21.00
CA GLN A 69 18.88 18.33 21.84
C GLN A 69 19.99 19.19 21.25
N THR A 70 20.90 18.60 20.46
CA THR A 70 22.06 19.31 19.89
C THR A 70 21.77 19.84 18.50
N THR A 71 22.46 20.92 18.09
CA THR A 71 22.36 21.44 16.71
C THR A 71 22.73 20.37 15.68
N LYS A 72 23.73 19.54 15.98
CA LYS A 72 24.17 18.45 15.11
C LYS A 72 23.10 17.35 14.97
N SER A 73 22.49 16.93 16.08
CA SER A 73 21.43 15.91 16.07
C SER A 73 20.16 16.41 15.40
N ARG A 74 19.81 17.69 15.55
CA ARG A 74 18.69 18.33 14.84
C ARG A 74 18.90 18.37 13.33
N ILE A 75 20.08 18.81 12.86
CA ILE A 75 20.40 18.81 11.43
C ILE A 75 20.36 17.39 10.87
N PHE A 76 20.95 16.43 11.58
CA PHE A 76 20.91 15.03 11.19
C PHE A 76 19.47 14.50 11.10
N SER A 77 18.62 14.81 12.09
CA SER A 77 17.21 14.42 12.11
C SER A 77 16.42 14.92 10.90
N ILE A 78 16.73 16.11 10.38
CA ILE A 78 16.08 16.64 9.17
C ILE A 78 16.41 15.75 7.97
N PHE A 79 17.70 15.50 7.71
CA PHE A 79 18.11 14.65 6.59
C PHE A 79 17.63 13.20 6.75
N PHE A 80 17.68 12.68 7.98
CA PHE A 80 17.18 11.35 8.31
C PHE A 80 15.69 11.23 7.98
N SER A 81 14.87 12.23 8.34
CA SER A 81 13.42 12.20 8.08
C SER A 81 13.08 12.33 6.59
N ILE A 82 13.80 13.17 5.84
CA ILE A 82 13.61 13.34 4.39
C ILE A 82 13.77 12.01 3.64
N ILE A 83 14.70 11.16 4.06
CA ILE A 83 14.94 9.86 3.43
C ILE A 83 14.07 8.77 4.06
N GLY A 84 13.95 8.77 5.38
CA GLY A 84 13.28 7.72 6.15
C GLY A 84 11.77 7.68 5.93
N ILE A 85 11.10 8.84 5.87
CA ILE A 85 9.63 8.90 5.69
C ILE A 85 9.21 8.28 4.35
N PRO A 86 9.74 8.69 3.18
CA PRO A 86 9.39 8.05 1.91
C PRO A 86 9.71 6.56 1.87
N LEU A 87 10.86 6.16 2.43
CA LEU A 87 11.28 4.76 2.46
C LEU A 87 10.30 3.91 3.28
N LEU A 88 9.85 4.41 4.44
CA LEU A 88 8.84 3.74 5.25
C LEU A 88 7.49 3.70 4.55
N VAL A 89 7.00 4.82 4.00
CA VAL A 89 5.70 4.88 3.32
C VAL A 89 5.63 3.89 2.15
N VAL A 90 6.69 3.81 1.33
CA VAL A 90 6.77 2.82 0.23
C VAL A 90 6.72 1.38 0.77
N THR A 91 7.47 1.11 1.83
CA THR A 91 7.50 -0.21 2.50
C THR A 91 6.11 -0.59 3.00
N LEU A 92 5.45 0.29 3.76
CA LEU A 92 4.14 0.04 4.35
C LEU A 92 3.03 -0.04 3.28
N GLY A 93 3.05 0.81 2.26
CA GLY A 93 2.08 0.76 1.17
C GLY A 93 2.15 -0.56 0.38
N ASN A 94 3.36 -1.08 0.21
CA ASN A 94 3.55 -2.41 -0.36
C ASN A 94 2.99 -3.54 0.50
N PHE A 95 3.21 -3.49 1.82
CA PHE A 95 2.58 -4.42 2.76
C PHE A 95 1.04 -4.31 2.72
N GLY A 96 0.50 -3.10 2.59
CA GLY A 96 -0.94 -2.88 2.42
C GLY A 96 -1.49 -3.56 1.17
N LYS A 97 -0.79 -3.47 0.03
CA LYS A 97 -1.16 -4.19 -1.20
C LYS A 97 -1.12 -5.71 -1.02
N TYR A 98 -0.14 -6.24 -0.28
CA TYR A 98 -0.10 -7.67 0.04
C TYR A 98 -1.27 -8.11 0.91
N LEU A 99 -1.69 -7.29 1.87
CA LEU A 99 -2.85 -7.55 2.70
C LEU A 99 -4.15 -7.59 1.86
N THR A 100 -4.33 -6.65 0.94
CA THR A 100 -5.48 -6.65 0.01
C THR A 100 -5.49 -7.89 -0.88
N LYS A 101 -4.34 -8.29 -1.44
CA LYS A 101 -4.22 -9.52 -2.24
C LYS A 101 -4.50 -10.77 -1.42
N PHE A 102 -4.01 -10.81 -0.19
CA PHE A 102 -4.26 -11.91 0.74
C PHE A 102 -5.76 -12.05 1.04
N TYR A 103 -6.44 -10.94 1.31
CA TYR A 103 -7.88 -10.92 1.53
C TYR A 103 -8.66 -11.49 0.33
N TRP A 104 -8.38 -11.01 -0.89
CA TRP A 104 -9.05 -11.51 -2.09
C TRP A 104 -8.78 -12.99 -2.35
N LYS A 105 -7.54 -13.44 -2.12
CA LYS A 105 -7.18 -14.86 -2.22
C LYS A 105 -7.93 -15.70 -1.19
N ALA A 106 -7.97 -15.27 0.08
CA ALA A 106 -8.69 -15.96 1.14
C ALA A 106 -10.19 -16.05 0.84
N LYS A 107 -10.81 -14.96 0.36
CA LYS A 107 -12.21 -14.94 -0.06
C LYS A 107 -12.47 -15.89 -1.23
N GLY A 108 -11.58 -15.92 -2.22
CA GLY A 108 -11.67 -16.87 -3.35
C GLY A 108 -11.59 -18.33 -2.91
N CYS A 109 -10.73 -18.64 -1.94
CA CYS A 109 -10.65 -19.97 -1.32
C CYS A 109 -11.94 -20.33 -0.56
N LEU A 110 -12.56 -19.39 0.15
CA LEU A 110 -13.79 -19.63 0.91
C LEU A 110 -15.04 -19.74 0.01
N SER A 111 -15.07 -19.02 -1.12
CA SER A 111 -16.27 -18.89 -1.95
C SER A 111 -16.37 -19.92 -3.08
N SER A 112 -15.41 -20.84 -3.23
CA SER A 112 -15.35 -21.84 -4.32
C SER A 112 -15.61 -21.23 -5.72
N GLN A 113 -15.18 -20.00 -5.95
CA GLN A 113 -15.30 -19.29 -7.21
C GLN A 113 -13.91 -18.95 -7.72
N LYS A 114 -13.59 -19.36 -8.96
CA LYS A 114 -12.33 -19.04 -9.63
C LYS A 114 -12.26 -17.52 -9.74
N THR A 115 -11.43 -16.90 -8.91
CA THR A 115 -11.29 -15.44 -8.90
C THR A 115 -10.24 -15.08 -9.94
N ASP A 116 -10.63 -14.32 -10.97
CA ASP A 116 -9.70 -13.85 -12.00
C ASP A 116 -8.58 -13.02 -11.37
N SER A 117 -7.34 -13.47 -11.57
CA SER A 117 -6.18 -12.89 -10.88
C SER A 117 -5.86 -11.46 -11.31
N GLU A 118 -6.33 -11.05 -12.49
CA GLU A 118 -6.17 -9.68 -13.01
C GLU A 118 -7.12 -8.69 -12.32
N LEU A 119 -8.39 -9.07 -12.07
CA LEU A 119 -9.36 -8.24 -11.33
C LEU A 119 -8.99 -8.02 -9.84
N VAL A 120 -8.24 -8.95 -9.25
CA VAL A 120 -7.77 -8.86 -7.85
C VAL A 120 -6.67 -7.81 -7.66
N ASN A 121 -5.98 -7.42 -8.72
CA ASN A 121 -4.79 -6.58 -8.61
C ASN A 121 -5.11 -5.09 -8.44
N ASP A 122 -6.29 -4.64 -8.92
CA ASP A 122 -6.69 -3.23 -8.93
C ASP A 122 -7.90 -2.91 -8.05
N LYS A 123 -8.53 -3.92 -7.42
CA LYS A 123 -9.71 -3.69 -6.58
C LYS A 123 -9.34 -3.53 -5.11
N ASP A 124 -9.60 -2.34 -4.58
CA ASP A 124 -9.51 -2.05 -3.14
C ASP A 124 -10.38 -3.00 -2.29
N MET A 125 -9.94 -3.22 -1.05
CA MET A 125 -10.72 -3.99 -0.09
C MET A 125 -12.06 -3.29 0.21
N PRO A 126 -13.18 -4.03 0.39
CA PRO A 126 -14.44 -3.41 0.76
C PRO A 126 -14.32 -2.65 2.09
N GLY A 127 -14.91 -1.45 2.15
CA GLY A 127 -14.79 -0.55 3.31
C GLY A 127 -15.20 -1.17 4.65
N PHE A 128 -16.21 -2.05 4.67
CA PHE A 128 -16.62 -2.74 5.89
C PHE A 128 -15.56 -3.69 6.45
N VAL A 129 -14.72 -4.29 5.60
CA VAL A 129 -13.61 -5.16 6.03
C VAL A 129 -12.48 -4.30 6.61
N ILE A 130 -12.18 -3.16 5.98
CA ILE A 130 -11.20 -2.20 6.51
C ILE A 130 -11.66 -1.70 7.89
N ALA A 131 -12.93 -1.32 8.02
CA ALA A 131 -13.52 -0.89 9.30
C ALA A 131 -13.43 -1.99 10.37
N LEU A 132 -13.68 -3.25 10.02
CA LEU A 132 -13.54 -4.39 10.93
C LEU A 132 -12.07 -4.57 11.37
N LEU A 133 -11.11 -4.52 10.44
CA LEU A 133 -9.68 -4.62 10.76
C LEU A 133 -9.22 -3.49 11.69
N TYR A 134 -9.72 -2.28 11.44
CA TYR A 134 -9.50 -1.12 12.29
C TYR A 134 -10.02 -1.32 13.71
N PHE A 135 -11.28 -1.76 13.84
CA PHE A 135 -11.91 -2.05 15.12
C PHE A 135 -11.16 -3.15 15.89
N LEU A 136 -10.76 -4.24 15.22
CA LEU A 136 -9.97 -5.31 15.81
C LEU A 136 -8.60 -4.81 16.29
N THR A 137 -7.96 -3.94 15.52
CA THR A 137 -6.65 -3.38 15.89
C THR A 137 -6.77 -2.47 17.11
N PHE A 138 -7.80 -1.64 17.17
CA PHE A 138 -8.12 -0.85 18.34
C PHE A 138 -8.40 -1.73 19.57
N ALA A 139 -9.19 -2.79 19.43
CA ALA A 139 -9.47 -3.73 20.51
C ALA A 139 -8.20 -4.44 21.01
N ILE A 140 -7.33 -4.89 20.11
CA ILE A 140 -6.04 -5.50 20.48
C ILE A 140 -5.17 -4.50 21.23
N GLY A 141 -5.10 -3.24 20.78
CA GLY A 141 -4.36 -2.19 21.44
C GLY A 141 -4.85 -1.97 22.88
N PHE A 142 -6.16 -1.81 23.05
CA PHE A 142 -6.79 -1.64 24.36
C PHE A 142 -6.53 -2.81 25.32
N LEU A 143 -6.53 -4.06 24.81
CA LEU A 143 -6.37 -5.24 25.66
C LEU A 143 -4.90 -5.54 26.01
N PHE A 144 -3.98 -5.32 25.08
CA PHE A 144 -2.59 -5.82 25.18
C PHE A 144 -1.52 -4.74 25.33
N ILE A 145 -1.82 -3.48 24.99
CA ILE A 145 -0.90 -2.35 25.11
C ILE A 145 -1.33 -1.50 26.29
N GLN A 146 -0.93 -1.93 27.48
CA GLN A 146 -1.17 -1.20 28.72
C GLN A 146 -0.05 -0.17 28.91
N HIS A 147 -0.44 1.09 29.09
CA HIS A 147 0.48 2.17 29.45
C HIS A 147 0.34 2.55 30.92
N SER A 148 -0.87 2.48 31.48
CA SER A 148 -1.15 2.97 32.84
C SER A 148 -0.81 1.98 33.97
N GLY A 149 -0.47 0.72 33.65
CA GLY A 149 -0.29 -0.35 34.65
C GLY A 149 -1.59 -0.83 35.30
N GLU A 150 -2.69 -0.11 35.11
CA GLU A 150 -4.06 -0.55 35.41
C GLU A 150 -4.71 -1.09 34.15
N ALA A 151 -5.18 -2.34 34.18
CA ALA A 151 -5.83 -2.92 33.02
C ALA A 151 -7.17 -2.19 32.73
N TYR A 152 -7.43 -1.89 31.46
CA TYR A 152 -8.73 -1.42 30.95
C TYR A 152 -9.09 0.04 31.27
N SER A 153 -8.09 0.93 31.40
CA SER A 153 -8.33 2.36 31.59
C SER A 153 -8.76 3.06 30.28
N ILE A 154 -9.54 4.14 30.41
CA ILE A 154 -9.84 5.06 29.30
C ILE A 154 -8.55 5.64 28.71
N ASP A 155 -7.52 5.81 29.53
CA ASP A 155 -6.21 6.33 29.10
C ASP A 155 -5.51 5.36 28.13
N ASP A 156 -5.62 4.04 28.33
CA ASP A 156 -5.02 3.04 27.44
C ASP A 156 -5.78 2.95 26.11
N CYS A 157 -7.11 3.10 26.18
CA CYS A 157 -7.99 3.19 25.01
C CYS A 157 -7.65 4.44 24.16
N TYR A 158 -7.53 5.59 24.82
CA TYR A 158 -7.15 6.85 24.21
C TYR A 158 -5.75 6.77 23.60
N PHE A 159 -4.76 6.31 24.37
CA PHE A 159 -3.39 6.13 23.92
C PHE A 159 -3.33 5.22 22.68
N SER A 160 -3.96 4.05 22.75
CA SER A 160 -4.00 3.09 21.65
C SER A 160 -4.42 3.76 20.35
N PHE A 161 -5.58 4.42 20.32
CA PHE A 161 -6.11 5.08 19.14
C PHE A 161 -5.21 6.21 18.63
N ILE A 162 -4.83 7.14 19.50
CA ILE A 162 -4.01 8.32 19.14
C ILE A 162 -2.65 7.92 18.58
N SER A 163 -2.06 6.85 19.11
CA SER A 163 -0.77 6.34 18.68
C SER A 163 -0.82 5.66 17.32
N PHE A 164 -1.73 4.69 17.14
CA PHE A 164 -1.77 3.96 15.87
C PHE A 164 -2.34 4.83 14.74
N ALA A 165 -3.24 5.79 15.02
CA ALA A 165 -3.74 6.78 14.06
C ALA A 165 -2.69 7.86 13.69
N THR A 166 -1.47 7.72 14.21
CA THR A 166 -0.34 8.63 13.95
C THR A 166 -0.61 10.08 14.33
N VAL A 167 -1.45 10.32 15.36
CA VAL A 167 -1.68 11.66 15.93
C VAL A 167 -0.58 11.99 16.94
N GLY A 168 -0.30 11.06 17.85
CA GLY A 168 0.88 11.08 18.71
C GLY A 168 1.05 12.31 19.60
N PHE A 169 0.01 12.70 20.37
CA PHE A 169 0.08 13.87 21.27
C PHE A 169 1.24 13.83 22.28
N GLY A 170 1.67 12.64 22.70
CA GLY A 170 2.82 12.45 23.60
C GLY A 170 2.55 12.69 25.09
N ASP A 171 1.29 12.98 25.44
CA ASP A 171 0.78 13.01 26.80
C ASP A 171 0.81 11.64 27.48
N LYS A 172 0.67 10.57 26.68
CA LYS A 172 0.82 9.17 27.06
C LYS A 172 1.79 8.49 26.09
N VAL A 173 2.76 7.72 26.61
CA VAL A 173 3.87 7.15 25.81
C VAL A 173 4.17 5.72 26.27
N PRO A 174 4.31 4.74 25.37
CA PRO A 174 4.45 3.34 25.79
C PRO A 174 5.76 3.13 26.55
N GLU A 175 5.70 2.30 27.60
CA GLU A 175 6.90 1.81 28.27
C GLU A 175 7.59 0.76 27.40
N ILE A 176 8.84 1.00 27.02
CA ILE A 176 9.64 0.15 26.14
C ILE A 176 10.92 -0.34 26.81
N ASP A 177 10.93 -0.41 28.14
CA ASP A 177 12.06 -0.80 29.01
C ASP A 177 12.60 -2.22 28.76
N THR A 178 11.81 -3.08 28.13
CA THR A 178 12.22 -4.44 27.75
C THR A 178 12.06 -4.67 26.26
N PHE A 179 12.93 -5.50 25.69
CA PHE A 179 12.86 -5.86 24.27
C PHE A 179 11.50 -6.47 23.88
N GLU A 180 10.86 -7.23 24.79
CA GLU A 180 9.53 -7.79 24.58
C GLU A 180 8.48 -6.69 24.43
N ARG A 181 8.47 -5.69 25.34
CA ARG A 181 7.54 -4.56 25.27
C ARG A 181 7.81 -3.69 24.03
N PHE A 182 9.08 -3.37 23.76
CA PHE A 182 9.50 -2.70 22.53
C PHE A 182 8.96 -3.41 21.28
N SER A 183 9.14 -4.73 21.18
CA SER A 183 8.68 -5.49 20.02
C SER A 183 7.16 -5.50 19.91
N LYS A 184 6.42 -5.72 21.00
CA LYS A 184 4.95 -5.72 21.00
C LYS A 184 4.40 -4.37 20.53
N VAL A 185 4.88 -3.28 21.12
CA VAL A 185 4.44 -1.92 20.80
C VAL A 185 4.82 -1.56 19.36
N THR A 186 6.05 -1.83 18.94
CA THR A 186 6.50 -1.49 17.58
C THR A 186 5.73 -2.26 16.52
N THR A 187 5.49 -3.57 16.71
CA THR A 187 4.68 -4.37 15.76
C THR A 187 3.23 -3.89 15.73
N TYR A 188 2.67 -3.53 16.88
CA TYR A 188 1.33 -2.96 16.96
C TYR A 188 1.20 -1.65 16.18
N LEU A 189 2.11 -0.71 16.38
CA LEU A 189 2.12 0.58 15.68
C LEU A 189 2.40 0.37 14.17
N LEU A 190 3.33 -0.52 13.81
CA LEU A 190 3.60 -0.85 12.42
C LEU A 190 2.34 -1.42 11.73
N TRP A 191 1.62 -2.33 12.38
CA TRP A 191 0.35 -2.85 11.87
C TRP A 191 -0.70 -1.74 11.70
N GLY A 192 -0.84 -0.86 12.69
CA GLY A 192 -1.75 0.29 12.63
C GLY A 192 -1.41 1.26 11.49
N THR A 193 -0.14 1.58 11.28
CA THR A 193 0.29 2.46 10.17
C THR A 193 -0.01 1.86 8.79
N ILE A 194 0.09 0.53 8.62
CA ILE A 194 -0.34 -0.14 7.38
C ILE A 194 -1.84 0.06 7.15
N LEU A 195 -2.65 -0.12 8.19
CA LEU A 195 -4.10 0.10 8.10
C LEU A 195 -4.45 1.56 7.81
N ASN A 196 -3.72 2.53 8.36
CA ASN A 196 -3.90 3.94 8.02
C ASN A 196 -3.67 4.21 6.54
N ILE A 197 -2.62 3.63 5.94
CA ILE A 197 -2.36 3.81 4.52
C ILE A 197 -3.48 3.21 3.66
N ILE A 198 -3.97 2.03 4.04
CA ILE A 198 -5.13 1.41 3.35
C ILE A 198 -6.38 2.29 3.49
N LEU A 199 -6.63 2.83 4.68
CA LEU A 199 -7.76 3.73 4.94
C LEU A 199 -7.66 5.00 4.09
N ILE A 200 -6.48 5.64 4.02
CA ILE A 200 -6.26 6.82 3.18
C ILE A 200 -6.49 6.48 1.70
N SER A 201 -5.98 5.34 1.23
CA SER A 201 -6.20 4.88 -0.15
C SER A 201 -7.69 4.69 -0.45
N TYR A 202 -8.42 4.06 0.47
CA TYR A 202 -9.86 3.87 0.36
C TYR A 202 -10.62 5.20 0.36
N MET A 203 -10.25 6.14 1.25
CA MET A 203 -10.83 7.48 1.30
C MET A 203 -10.56 8.24 0.01
N ASN A 204 -9.37 8.11 -0.59
CA ASN A 204 -9.05 8.72 -1.87
C ASN A 204 -9.94 8.15 -3.00
N SER A 205 -10.10 6.82 -3.08
CA SER A 205 -11.01 6.17 -4.03
C SER A 205 -12.47 6.61 -3.83
N TRP A 206 -12.93 6.69 -2.58
CA TRP A 206 -14.27 7.16 -2.23
C TRP A 206 -14.49 8.64 -2.57
N PHE A 207 -13.52 9.50 -2.26
CA PHE A 207 -13.52 10.92 -2.60
C PHE A 207 -13.60 11.09 -4.12
N ASN A 208 -12.77 10.38 -4.87
CA ASN A 208 -12.81 10.38 -6.32
C ASN A 208 -14.17 9.92 -6.84
N THR A 209 -14.82 8.93 -6.22
CA THR A 209 -16.16 8.48 -6.64
C THR A 209 -17.24 9.54 -6.40
N ILE A 210 -17.16 10.30 -5.31
CA ILE A 210 -18.12 11.36 -4.99
C ILE A 210 -17.92 12.61 -5.86
N PHE A 211 -16.67 13.00 -6.05
CA PHE A 211 -16.31 14.23 -6.75
C PHE A 211 -16.09 14.06 -8.25
N ALA A 212 -15.91 12.82 -8.75
CA ALA A 212 -16.04 12.50 -10.16
C ALA A 212 -17.51 12.64 -10.58
N ARG A 213 -17.94 13.89 -10.72
CA ARG A 213 -19.25 14.32 -11.24
C ARG A 213 -19.42 14.05 -12.74
N GLN A 214 -18.51 13.33 -13.37
CA GLN A 214 -18.62 12.89 -14.75
C GLN A 214 -18.03 11.48 -14.83
N PRO A 215 -18.78 10.44 -15.24
CA PRO A 215 -18.13 9.23 -15.70
C PRO A 215 -17.17 9.65 -16.81
N TYR A 216 -15.90 9.24 -16.75
CA TYR A 216 -15.01 9.33 -17.91
C TYR A 216 -15.77 8.68 -19.07
N ARG A 217 -16.34 9.50 -19.97
CA ARG A 217 -16.86 8.99 -21.23
C ARG A 217 -15.61 8.46 -21.91
N GLY A 218 -15.59 7.18 -22.30
CA GLY A 218 -14.45 6.59 -23.01
C GLY A 218 -14.00 7.38 -24.27
N ARG A 219 -14.81 8.36 -24.70
CA ARG A 219 -14.50 9.38 -25.70
C ARG A 219 -13.33 10.30 -25.30
N ASP A 220 -13.16 10.62 -24.02
CA ASP A 220 -12.22 11.65 -23.54
C ASP A 220 -10.92 11.04 -22.97
N VAL A 221 -10.69 9.75 -23.21
CA VAL A 221 -9.44 9.08 -22.85
C VAL A 221 -8.36 9.54 -23.83
N GLU A 222 -7.27 10.09 -23.32
CA GLU A 222 -6.08 10.45 -24.10
C GLU A 222 -5.18 9.23 -24.29
N VAL A 223 -4.77 8.97 -25.53
CA VAL A 223 -3.83 7.92 -25.90
C VAL A 223 -2.61 8.58 -26.54
N LEU A 224 -1.42 8.19 -26.10
CA LEU A 224 -0.17 8.70 -26.65
C LEU A 224 0.20 7.90 -27.91
N ILE A 225 0.17 8.54 -29.08
CA ILE A 225 0.57 7.92 -30.35
C ILE A 225 1.65 8.80 -30.98
N GLY A 226 2.84 8.24 -31.20
CA GLY A 226 3.95 8.98 -31.82
C GLY A 226 4.48 10.18 -31.03
N GLY A 227 4.23 10.24 -29.71
CA GLY A 227 4.65 11.33 -28.84
C GLY A 227 3.67 12.49 -28.71
N GLN A 228 2.48 12.40 -29.31
CA GLN A 228 1.39 13.35 -29.12
C GLN A 228 0.22 12.69 -28.38
N CYS A 229 -0.37 13.40 -27.41
CA CYS A 229 -1.63 12.99 -26.78
C CYS A 229 -2.78 13.29 -27.75
N ILE A 230 -3.53 12.26 -28.13
CA ILE A 230 -4.73 12.38 -28.95
C ILE A 230 -5.87 11.69 -28.21
N THR A 231 -7.05 12.31 -28.16
CA THR A 231 -8.22 11.69 -27.53
C THR A 231 -8.81 10.58 -28.40
N VAL A 232 -9.42 9.56 -27.78
CA VAL A 232 -10.17 8.51 -28.52
C VAL A 232 -11.25 9.15 -29.43
N SER A 233 -11.84 10.28 -29.02
CA SER A 233 -12.77 11.07 -29.85
C SER A 233 -12.12 11.57 -31.14
N GLU A 234 -10.93 12.16 -31.03
CA GLU A 234 -10.20 12.72 -32.17
C GLU A 234 -9.76 11.60 -33.10
N ILE A 235 -9.25 10.49 -32.57
CA ILE A 235 -8.90 9.31 -33.37
C ILE A 235 -10.11 8.84 -34.17
N THR A 236 -11.26 8.62 -33.52
CA THR A 236 -12.47 8.17 -34.23
C THR A 236 -12.96 9.18 -35.28
N SER A 237 -12.82 10.48 -35.02
CA SER A 237 -13.18 11.52 -36.00
C SER A 237 -12.20 11.62 -37.18
N LEU A 238 -10.89 11.46 -36.93
CA LEU A 238 -9.85 11.48 -37.96
C LEU A 238 -9.99 10.27 -38.88
N VAL A 239 -10.24 9.09 -38.31
CA VAL A 239 -10.54 7.87 -39.06
C VAL A 239 -11.82 8.06 -39.87
N ALA A 240 -12.90 8.57 -39.26
CA ALA A 240 -14.15 8.83 -39.97
C ALA A 240 -13.98 9.80 -41.15
N GLN A 241 -13.19 10.85 -40.98
CA GLN A 241 -12.90 11.83 -42.03
C GLN A 241 -12.08 11.21 -43.18
N GLN A 242 -11.09 10.37 -42.87
CA GLN A 242 -10.27 9.66 -43.86
C GLN A 242 -11.10 8.72 -44.75
N PHE A 243 -12.12 8.08 -44.17
CA PHE A 243 -13.00 7.13 -44.86
C PHE A 243 -14.31 7.75 -45.36
N HIS A 244 -14.45 9.09 -45.31
CA HIS A 244 -15.69 9.80 -45.66
C HIS A 244 -16.95 9.23 -45.00
N ALA A 245 -16.81 8.71 -43.79
CA ALA A 245 -17.87 8.06 -43.02
C ALA A 245 -18.28 8.93 -41.83
N SER A 246 -19.49 8.70 -41.30
CA SER A 246 -19.85 9.31 -40.02
C SER A 246 -19.12 8.61 -38.87
N PRO A 247 -18.73 9.31 -37.79
CA PRO A 247 -18.10 8.70 -36.62
C PRO A 247 -18.91 7.54 -36.00
N HIS A 248 -20.23 7.54 -36.21
CA HIS A 248 -21.12 6.45 -35.80
C HIS A 248 -20.95 5.18 -36.65
N GLN A 249 -20.73 5.31 -37.97
CA GLN A 249 -20.50 4.18 -38.87
C GLN A 249 -19.13 3.52 -38.63
N VAL A 250 -18.07 4.31 -38.41
CA VAL A 250 -16.75 3.76 -38.07
C VAL A 250 -16.82 2.95 -36.78
N ARG A 251 -17.61 3.42 -35.81
CA ARG A 251 -17.80 2.73 -34.53
C ARG A 251 -18.60 1.43 -34.67
N SER A 252 -19.60 1.37 -35.55
CA SER A 252 -20.31 0.11 -35.81
C SER A 252 -19.39 -0.89 -36.50
N ILE A 253 -18.60 -0.45 -37.49
CA ILE A 253 -17.65 -1.31 -38.20
C ILE A 253 -16.59 -1.87 -37.23
N LEU A 254 -16.05 -1.05 -36.32
CA LEU A 254 -15.09 -1.54 -35.31
C LEU A 254 -15.73 -2.58 -34.38
N HIS A 255 -16.97 -2.36 -33.96
CA HIS A 255 -17.70 -3.33 -33.13
C HIS A 255 -18.01 -4.64 -33.89
N ASP A 256 -18.28 -4.55 -35.19
CA ASP A 256 -18.52 -5.71 -36.05
C ASP A 256 -17.22 -6.50 -36.31
N ILE A 257 -16.08 -5.82 -36.45
CA ILE A 257 -14.76 -6.46 -36.58
C ILE A 257 -14.37 -7.19 -35.29
N ASP A 258 -14.58 -6.58 -34.13
CA ASP A 258 -14.31 -7.21 -32.83
C ASP A 258 -15.17 -8.48 -32.65
N TYR A 259 -16.45 -8.43 -33.06
CA TYR A 259 -17.34 -9.60 -33.06
C TYR A 259 -16.82 -10.71 -33.98
N ILE A 260 -16.41 -10.39 -35.21
CA ILE A 260 -15.87 -11.38 -36.17
C ILE A 260 -14.54 -11.96 -35.66
N MET A 261 -13.68 -11.15 -35.03
CA MET A 261 -12.42 -11.63 -34.45
C MET A 261 -12.65 -12.60 -33.29
N ASP A 262 -13.64 -12.31 -32.43
CA ASP A 262 -14.02 -13.20 -31.32
C ASP A 262 -14.61 -14.52 -31.87
N GLU A 263 -15.46 -14.43 -32.89
CA GLU A 263 -16.05 -15.59 -33.58
C GLU A 263 -14.96 -16.47 -34.25
N MET A 264 -13.96 -15.87 -34.91
CA MET A 264 -12.82 -16.61 -35.48
C MET A 264 -11.92 -17.26 -34.42
N GLN A 265 -11.71 -16.60 -33.27
CA GLN A 265 -10.96 -17.20 -32.16
C GLN A 265 -11.69 -18.40 -31.53
N THR A 266 -13.03 -18.35 -31.48
CA THR A 266 -13.82 -19.50 -31.04
C THR A 266 -13.77 -20.66 -32.03
N HIS A 267 -13.76 -20.39 -33.34
CA HIS A 267 -13.69 -21.43 -34.37
C HIS A 267 -12.33 -22.16 -34.44
N ASP A 268 -11.22 -21.43 -34.24
CA ASP A 268 -9.86 -22.03 -34.12
C ASP A 268 -9.71 -22.89 -32.84
N SER A 269 -10.53 -22.64 -31.83
CA SER A 269 -10.55 -23.42 -30.58
C SER A 269 -11.25 -24.75 -30.76
N ASP A 270 -12.35 -24.78 -31.52
CA ASP A 270 -13.15 -25.99 -31.77
C ASP A 270 -12.51 -26.92 -32.82
N GLU A 271 -11.87 -26.39 -33.88
CA GLU A 271 -11.10 -27.23 -34.83
C GLU A 271 -9.91 -27.94 -34.16
N ASN A 272 -9.28 -27.32 -33.17
CA ASN A 272 -8.20 -27.96 -32.40
C ASN A 272 -8.70 -29.05 -31.42
N LEU A 273 -9.98 -29.03 -31.04
CA LEU A 273 -10.59 -30.07 -30.21
C LEU A 273 -11.04 -31.28 -31.04
N GLU A 274 -11.54 -31.08 -32.26
CA GLU A 274 -11.92 -32.19 -33.15
C GLU A 274 -10.70 -32.95 -33.69
N GLY A 275 -9.55 -32.28 -33.89
CA GLY A 275 -8.29 -32.92 -34.30
C GLY A 275 -7.60 -33.76 -33.22
N LEU A 276 -8.05 -33.70 -31.95
CA LEU A 276 -7.51 -34.51 -30.83
C LEU A 276 -8.39 -35.72 -30.48
N VAL A 277 -9.56 -35.87 -31.11
CA VAL A 277 -10.53 -36.96 -30.86
C VAL A 277 -10.54 -38.01 -31.99
N GLN A 278 -9.75 -37.81 -33.05
CA GLN A 278 -9.42 -38.84 -34.06
C GLN A 278 -8.01 -39.39 -33.85
#